data_AF-A0A969JQF5-F1
#
_entry.id   AF-A0A969JQF5-F1
#
_cell.length_a   1.000
_cell.length_b   1.000
_cell.length_c   1.000
_cell.angle_alpha   90.00
_cell.angle_beta   90.00
_cell.angle_gamma   90.00
#
_symmetry.space_group_name_H-M   'P 1'
#
loop_
_entity.id
_entity.type
_entity.pdbx_description
1 polymer ?
#
loop_
_entity_poly.entity_id
_entity_poly.type
_entity_poly.pdbx_seq_one_letter_code
_entity_poly.pdbx_strand_id
1 'polypeptide(L)'
;MIGYFSGTSTYQWFNATAMASHTAFGFLILGLISQLRAISDYEVVKKDMLSELKEKDMILELCLKTAKIGKWELDIQKNNLVWNQEMIDIFGLNAGSFEDFENCVHPEDIGRINEAVKACIEDGIFYQERYRIITPDRKERIVEARGDVVGKRSLASASI
;
A
#
# COMPACT_ATOMS: atom_id res chain seq x y z
N MET A 1 18.60 -92.14 16.78
CA MET A 1 19.31 -90.95 16.28
C MET A 1 18.78 -89.77 17.06
N ILE A 2 19.59 -89.26 17.99
CA ILE A 2 19.17 -88.32 19.05
C ILE A 2 19.64 -86.94 18.59
N GLY A 3 18.69 -86.04 18.27
CA GLY A 3 18.98 -84.67 17.89
C GLY A 3 18.68 -83.73 19.05
N TYR A 4 19.71 -83.18 19.68
CA TYR A 4 19.58 -82.11 20.67
C TYR A 4 19.48 -80.77 19.94
N PHE A 5 18.33 -80.10 20.03
CA PHE A 5 18.17 -78.70 19.67
C PHE A 5 18.20 -77.88 20.97
N SER A 6 19.38 -77.34 21.33
CA SER A 6 19.50 -76.36 22.40
C SER A 6 19.31 -74.96 21.83
N GLY A 7 18.06 -74.51 21.73
CA GLY A 7 17.73 -73.12 21.43
C GLY A 7 17.60 -72.32 22.71
N THR A 8 18.65 -71.63 23.14
CA THR A 8 18.51 -70.56 24.14
C THR A 8 17.83 -69.38 23.46
N SER A 9 16.52 -69.21 23.66
CA SER A 9 15.81 -68.01 23.26
C SER A 9 16.24 -66.84 24.15
N THR A 10 17.34 -66.18 23.80
CA THR A 10 17.76 -64.92 24.42
C THR A 10 16.97 -63.80 23.75
N TYR A 11 15.83 -63.42 24.32
CA TYR A 11 15.18 -62.16 23.97
C TYR A 11 16.05 -61.01 24.49
N GLN A 12 16.82 -60.37 23.61
CA GLN A 12 17.48 -59.10 23.93
C GLN A 12 16.53 -57.95 23.60
N TRP A 13 16.11 -57.20 24.61
CA TRP A 13 15.40 -55.93 24.43
C TRP A 13 16.36 -54.90 23.83
N PHE A 14 16.36 -54.76 22.52
CA PHE A 14 16.84 -53.54 21.88
C PHE A 14 15.63 -52.74 21.40
N ASN A 15 15.65 -51.44 21.70
CA ASN A 15 14.90 -50.38 21.02
C ASN A 15 13.57 -49.93 21.64
N ALA A 16 13.64 -49.33 22.84
CA ALA A 16 12.76 -48.20 23.16
C ALA A 16 13.50 -46.85 22.98
N THR A 17 14.81 -46.81 23.28
CA THR A 17 15.59 -45.58 23.28
C THR A 17 15.99 -45.10 21.88
N ALA A 18 16.33 -46.01 20.97
CA ALA A 18 16.69 -45.66 19.59
C ALA A 18 15.47 -45.24 18.74
N MET A 19 14.30 -45.83 19.00
CA MET A 19 13.06 -45.49 18.29
C MET A 19 12.54 -44.11 18.71
N ALA A 20 12.67 -43.77 20.01
CA ALA A 20 12.33 -42.46 20.54
C ALA A 20 13.24 -41.34 19.99
N SER A 21 14.55 -41.60 19.81
CA SER A 21 15.46 -40.61 19.24
C SER A 21 15.20 -40.36 17.75
N HIS A 22 14.95 -41.41 16.96
CA HIS A 22 14.63 -41.27 15.53
C HIS A 22 13.27 -40.59 15.29
N THR A 23 12.25 -40.90 16.08
CA THR A 23 10.94 -40.25 15.96
C THR A 23 10.98 -38.79 16.39
N ALA A 24 11.64 -38.46 17.52
CA ALA A 24 11.82 -37.08 17.95
C ALA A 24 12.60 -36.25 16.90
N PHE A 25 13.65 -36.83 16.30
CA PHE A 25 14.41 -36.17 15.25
C PHE A 25 13.57 -35.96 13.98
N GLY A 26 12.75 -36.94 13.60
CA GLY A 26 11.79 -36.80 12.49
C GLY A 26 10.78 -35.68 12.71
N PHE A 27 10.21 -35.56 13.92
CA PHE A 27 9.30 -34.47 14.25
C PHE A 27 9.97 -33.09 14.23
N LEU A 28 11.22 -32.98 14.70
CA LEU A 28 11.99 -31.74 14.61
C LEU A 28 12.25 -31.34 13.14
N ILE A 29 12.64 -32.29 12.30
CA ILE A 29 12.86 -32.03 10.87
C ILE A 29 11.56 -31.64 10.17
N LEU A 30 10.45 -32.33 10.43
CA LEU A 30 9.15 -31.98 9.83
C LEU A 30 8.68 -30.60 10.29
N GLY A 31 8.91 -30.26 11.56
CA GLY A 31 8.68 -28.91 12.09
C GLY A 31 9.52 -27.87 11.33
N LEU A 32 10.82 -28.11 11.17
CA LEU A 32 11.72 -27.22 10.44
C LEU A 32 11.33 -27.07 8.96
N ILE A 33 11.00 -28.15 8.26
CA ILE A 33 10.55 -28.12 6.86
C ILE A 33 9.23 -27.35 6.73
N SER A 34 8.30 -27.54 7.66
CA SER A 34 7.02 -26.82 7.66
C SER A 34 7.22 -25.32 7.89
N GLN A 35 8.11 -24.93 8.81
CA GLN A 35 8.49 -23.54 9.04
C GLN A 35 9.20 -22.92 7.82
N LEU A 36 10.13 -23.65 7.20
CA LEU A 36 10.84 -23.19 6.00
C LEU A 36 9.90 -22.96 4.82
N ARG A 37 8.92 -23.85 4.60
CA ARG A 37 7.87 -23.63 3.58
C ARG A 37 7.06 -22.38 3.87
N ALA A 38 6.59 -22.22 5.11
CA ALA A 38 5.80 -21.05 5.50
C ALA A 38 6.53 -19.72 5.26
N ILE A 39 7.84 -19.65 5.54
CA ILE A 39 8.65 -18.45 5.29
C ILE A 39 8.82 -18.20 3.79
N SER A 40 9.11 -19.24 3.00
CA SER A 40 9.25 -19.14 1.55
C SER A 40 7.95 -18.66 0.88
N ASP A 41 6.82 -19.26 1.27
CA ASP A 41 5.51 -18.92 0.72
C ASP A 41 5.12 -17.48 1.07
N TYR A 42 5.43 -17.02 2.30
CA TYR A 42 5.21 -15.63 2.70
C TYR A 42 5.99 -14.62 1.84
N GLU A 43 7.26 -14.87 1.55
CA GLU A 43 8.07 -13.98 0.72
C GLU A 43 7.58 -13.95 -0.74
N VAL A 44 7.15 -15.09 -1.28
CA VAL A 44 6.56 -15.16 -2.63
C VAL A 44 5.26 -14.37 -2.69
N VAL A 45 4.32 -14.63 -1.78
CA VAL A 45 3.03 -13.91 -1.71
C VAL A 45 3.26 -12.40 -1.54
N LYS A 46 4.17 -12.01 -0.64
CA LYS A 46 4.50 -10.59 -0.43
C LYS A 46 5.06 -9.95 -1.70
N LYS A 47 5.96 -10.64 -2.41
CA LYS A 47 6.54 -10.14 -3.65
C LYS A 47 5.50 -9.97 -4.75
N ASP A 48 4.61 -10.93 -4.90
CA ASP A 48 3.52 -10.88 -5.89
C ASP A 48 2.57 -9.72 -5.58
N MET A 49 2.19 -9.55 -4.32
CA MET A 49 1.32 -8.46 -3.86
C MET A 49 1.97 -7.08 -4.07
N LEU A 50 3.29 -6.97 -3.85
CA LEU A 50 4.05 -5.74 -4.15
C LEU A 50 4.17 -5.48 -5.65
N SER A 51 4.28 -6.53 -6.47
CA SER A 51 4.32 -6.40 -7.93
C SER A 51 2.97 -5.92 -8.46
N GLU A 52 1.88 -6.48 -7.96
CA GLU A 52 0.52 -6.09 -8.34
C GLU A 52 0.22 -4.64 -7.94
N LEU A 53 0.63 -4.22 -6.75
CA LEU A 53 0.50 -2.82 -6.32
C LEU A 53 1.27 -1.87 -7.25
N LYS A 54 2.53 -2.21 -7.58
CA LYS A 54 3.34 -1.40 -8.50
C LYS A 54 2.75 -1.32 -9.90
N GLU A 55 2.19 -2.42 -10.39
CA GLU A 55 1.53 -2.45 -11.70
C GLU A 55 0.30 -1.54 -11.71
N LYS A 56 -0.53 -1.62 -10.66
CA LYS A 56 -1.69 -0.73 -10.48
C LYS A 56 -1.30 0.73 -10.38
N ASP A 57 -0.28 1.07 -9.60
CA ASP A 57 0.24 2.43 -9.48
C ASP A 57 0.76 2.93 -10.83
N MET A 58 1.51 2.11 -11.56
CA MET A 58 2.02 2.47 -12.89
C MET A 58 0.89 2.74 -13.89
N ILE A 59 -0.14 1.90 -13.91
CA ILE A 59 -1.31 2.09 -14.78
C ILE A 59 -2.05 3.37 -14.39
N LEU A 60 -2.24 3.62 -13.09
CA LEU A 60 -2.89 4.84 -12.60
C LEU A 60 -2.14 6.09 -13.06
N GLU A 61 -0.82 6.14 -12.86
CA GLU A 61 0.01 7.26 -13.30
C GLU A 61 -0.05 7.45 -14.83
N LEU A 62 -0.05 6.37 -15.60
CA LEU A 62 -0.22 6.44 -17.06
C LEU A 62 -1.59 6.99 -17.47
N CYS A 63 -2.66 6.58 -16.79
CA CYS A 63 -4.01 7.11 -17.01
C CYS A 63 -4.08 8.61 -16.71
N LEU A 64 -3.52 9.05 -15.58
CA LEU A 64 -3.47 10.47 -15.20
C LEU A 64 -2.70 11.29 -16.23
N LYS A 65 -1.52 10.80 -16.64
CA LYS A 65 -0.68 11.44 -17.66
C LYS A 65 -1.37 11.57 -19.01
N THR A 66 -1.99 10.49 -19.49
CA THR A 66 -2.67 10.48 -20.81
C THR A 66 -3.93 11.34 -20.81
N ALA A 67 -4.65 11.39 -19.68
CA ALA A 67 -5.80 12.26 -19.48
C ALA A 67 -5.44 13.73 -19.17
N LYS A 68 -4.16 14.03 -18.93
CA LYS A 68 -3.67 15.34 -18.44
C LYS A 68 -4.38 15.79 -17.17
N ILE A 69 -4.62 14.84 -16.27
CA ILE A 69 -5.23 15.09 -14.97
C ILE A 69 -4.12 15.15 -13.93
N GLY A 70 -4.06 16.26 -13.20
CA GLY A 70 -3.18 16.39 -12.05
C GLY A 70 -3.78 15.73 -10.81
N LYS A 71 -2.94 15.04 -10.05
CA LYS A 71 -3.26 14.46 -8.74
C LYS A 71 -2.56 15.27 -7.64
N TRP A 72 -3.31 15.54 -6.57
CA TRP A 72 -2.80 16.18 -5.37
C TRP A 72 -3.24 15.39 -4.13
N GLU A 73 -2.40 15.40 -3.09
CA GLU A 73 -2.69 14.80 -1.78
C GLU A 73 -2.33 15.80 -0.70
N LEU A 74 -3.29 16.14 0.16
CA LEU A 74 -3.07 17.00 1.32
C LEU A 74 -3.00 16.15 2.58
N ASP A 75 -1.82 16.07 3.20
CA ASP A 75 -1.68 15.56 4.56
C ASP A 75 -2.14 16.66 5.54
N ILE A 76 -3.36 16.52 6.04
CA ILE A 76 -4.01 17.49 6.95
C ILE A 76 -3.21 17.65 8.26
N GLN A 77 -2.55 16.59 8.74
CA GLN A 77 -1.80 16.67 10.02
C GLN A 77 -0.46 17.38 9.85
N LYS A 78 0.20 17.18 8.71
CA LYS A 78 1.51 17.78 8.42
C LYS A 78 1.41 19.07 7.61
N ASN A 79 0.20 19.46 7.21
CA ASN A 79 -0.07 20.52 6.24
C ASN A 79 0.83 20.41 4.99
N ASN A 80 1.01 19.18 4.51
CA ASN A 80 1.92 18.88 3.41
C ASN A 80 1.11 18.53 2.16
N LEU A 81 1.28 19.32 1.10
CA LEU A 81 0.61 19.13 -0.16
C LEU A 81 1.57 18.47 -1.15
N VAL A 82 1.24 17.27 -1.60
CA VAL A 82 2.04 16.49 -2.56
C VAL A 82 1.36 16.54 -3.93
N TRP A 83 2.13 16.84 -4.96
CA TRP A 83 1.66 16.94 -6.34
C TRP A 83 2.33 15.87 -7.20
N ASN A 84 1.60 15.35 -8.18
CA ASN A 84 2.22 14.61 -9.28
C ASN A 84 2.81 15.56 -10.33
N GLN A 85 3.52 15.01 -11.32
CA GLN A 85 4.16 15.79 -12.37
C GLN A 85 3.14 16.59 -13.20
N GLU A 86 1.98 16.00 -13.47
CA GLU A 86 0.93 16.62 -14.25
C GLU A 86 0.36 17.87 -13.56
N MET A 87 0.23 17.88 -12.22
CA MET A 87 -0.15 19.09 -11.46
C MET A 87 0.89 20.20 -11.63
N ILE A 88 2.17 19.86 -11.52
CA ILE A 88 3.29 20.79 -11.69
C ILE A 88 3.23 21.42 -13.10
N ASP A 89 2.96 20.62 -14.13
CA ASP A 89 2.82 21.08 -15.52
C ASP A 89 1.57 21.97 -15.74
N ILE A 90 0.44 21.62 -15.10
CA ILE A 90 -0.81 22.40 -15.16
C ILE A 90 -0.60 23.81 -14.57
N PHE A 91 0.10 23.88 -13.43
CA PHE A 91 0.41 25.14 -12.74
C PHE A 91 1.64 25.85 -13.33
N GLY A 92 2.41 25.19 -14.21
CA GLY A 92 3.60 25.77 -14.84
C GLY A 92 4.73 26.03 -13.85
N LEU A 93 4.85 25.19 -12.82
CA LEU A 93 5.84 25.31 -11.75
C LEU A 93 7.01 24.33 -11.97
N ASN A 94 8.08 24.48 -11.18
CA ASN A 94 9.21 23.53 -11.16
C ASN A 94 9.08 22.50 -10.02
N ALA A 95 8.34 22.87 -8.97
CA ALA A 95 8.01 22.04 -7.83
C ALA A 95 6.62 22.47 -7.32
N GLY A 96 5.92 21.55 -6.64
CA GLY A 96 4.65 21.81 -6.01
C GLY A 96 4.79 21.89 -4.49
N SER A 97 4.29 22.96 -3.90
CA SER A 97 4.12 23.10 -2.45
C SER A 97 2.78 23.77 -2.16
N PHE A 98 2.38 23.76 -0.88
CA PHE A 98 1.18 24.48 -0.45
C PHE A 98 1.30 26.00 -0.65
N GLU A 99 2.50 26.56 -0.42
CA GLU A 99 2.77 27.99 -0.65
C GLU A 99 2.69 28.32 -2.16
N ASP A 100 3.19 27.45 -3.02
CA ASP A 100 3.07 27.62 -4.47
C ASP A 100 1.61 27.62 -4.95
N PHE A 101 0.76 26.80 -4.33
CA PHE A 101 -0.68 26.82 -4.57
C PHE A 101 -1.27 28.19 -4.25
N GLU A 102 -1.07 28.68 -3.03
CA GLU A 102 -1.63 29.96 -2.58
C GLU A 102 -1.16 31.14 -3.44
N ASN A 103 0.11 31.11 -3.88
CA ASN A 103 0.67 32.15 -4.74
C ASN A 103 0.14 32.11 -6.19
N CYS A 104 -0.26 30.94 -6.68
CA CYS A 104 -0.81 30.82 -8.03
C CYS A 104 -2.31 31.08 -8.09
N VAL A 105 -3.06 30.87 -7.01
CA VAL A 105 -4.52 31.05 -7.01
C VAL A 105 -4.89 32.52 -7.07
N HIS A 106 -5.92 32.87 -7.84
CA HIS A 106 -6.42 34.24 -7.91
C HIS A 106 -6.96 34.68 -6.52
N PRO A 107 -6.58 35.85 -5.97
CA PRO A 107 -6.94 36.26 -4.61
C PRO A 107 -8.45 36.26 -4.29
N GLU A 108 -9.28 36.56 -5.28
CA GLU A 108 -10.74 36.52 -5.16
C GLU A 108 -11.31 35.11 -4.93
N ASP A 109 -10.60 34.06 -5.39
CA ASP A 109 -11.07 32.68 -5.29
C ASP A 109 -10.60 31.98 -4.00
N ILE A 110 -9.57 32.51 -3.32
CA ILE A 110 -8.95 31.88 -2.11
C ILE A 110 -9.97 31.67 -1.00
N GLY A 111 -10.82 32.66 -0.71
CA GLY A 111 -11.81 32.56 0.37
C GLY A 111 -12.78 31.39 0.16
N ARG A 112 -13.33 31.27 -1.06
CA ARG A 112 -14.25 30.18 -1.45
C ARG A 112 -13.56 28.82 -1.39
N ILE A 113 -12.33 28.72 -1.87
CA ILE A 113 -11.55 27.47 -1.82
C ILE A 113 -11.34 27.02 -0.37
N ASN A 114 -10.95 27.94 0.51
CA ASN A 114 -10.71 27.63 1.92
C ASN A 114 -11.99 27.17 2.63
N GLU A 115 -13.13 27.81 2.34
CA GLU A 115 -14.43 27.39 2.86
C GLU A 115 -14.81 25.97 2.37
N ALA A 116 -14.61 25.69 1.08
CA ALA A 116 -14.91 24.38 0.51
C ALA A 116 -13.96 23.29 1.05
N VAL A 117 -12.67 23.57 1.21
CA VAL A 117 -11.71 22.66 1.84
C VAL A 117 -12.11 22.39 3.29
N LYS A 118 -12.49 23.42 4.04
CA LYS A 118 -12.94 23.29 5.42
C LYS A 118 -14.20 22.43 5.53
N ALA A 119 -15.21 22.68 4.68
CA ALA A 119 -16.43 21.87 4.62
C ALA A 119 -16.13 20.40 4.27
N CYS A 120 -15.16 20.16 3.39
CA CYS A 120 -14.72 18.81 3.07
C CYS A 120 -14.06 18.09 4.26
N ILE A 121 -13.20 18.80 5.01
CA ILE A 121 -12.51 18.26 6.18
C ILE A 121 -13.45 18.05 7.38
N GLU A 122 -14.30 19.01 7.68
CA GLU A 122 -15.13 19.02 8.89
C GLU A 122 -16.44 18.25 8.70
N ASP A 123 -17.10 18.44 7.56
CA ASP A 123 -18.44 17.92 7.30
C ASP A 123 -18.44 16.70 6.37
N GLY A 124 -17.28 16.32 5.82
CA GLY A 124 -17.15 15.21 4.86
C GLY A 124 -17.85 15.49 3.52
N ILE A 125 -18.02 16.77 3.17
CA ILE A 125 -18.66 17.18 1.91
C ILE A 125 -17.65 17.04 0.77
N PHE A 126 -18.02 16.36 -0.31
CA PHE A 126 -17.16 16.21 -1.48
C PHE A 126 -16.67 17.56 -2.00
N TYR A 127 -15.35 17.74 -2.09
CA TYR A 127 -14.75 18.97 -2.57
C TYR A 127 -14.84 19.03 -4.09
N GLN A 128 -15.45 20.09 -4.62
CA GLN A 128 -15.49 20.38 -6.05
C GLN A 128 -15.49 21.89 -6.27
N GLU A 129 -14.38 22.41 -6.78
CA GLU A 129 -14.22 23.84 -7.03
C GLU A 129 -13.65 24.11 -8.42
N ARG A 130 -14.16 25.16 -9.06
CA ARG A 130 -13.60 25.71 -10.30
C ARG A 130 -13.09 27.11 -10.01
N TYR A 131 -11.80 27.35 -10.22
CA TYR A 131 -11.15 28.61 -9.86
C TYR A 131 -10.07 29.01 -10.87
N ARG A 132 -9.65 30.28 -10.78
CA ARG A 132 -8.61 30.85 -11.63
C ARG A 132 -7.24 30.69 -10.98
N ILE A 133 -6.26 30.32 -11.79
CA ILE A 133 -4.85 30.35 -11.42
C ILE A 133 -4.09 31.29 -12.36
N ILE A 134 -3.09 31.97 -11.81
CA ILE A 134 -2.12 32.81 -12.51
C ILE A 134 -0.80 32.06 -12.46
N THR A 135 -0.38 31.52 -13.59
CA THR A 135 0.88 30.77 -13.69
C THR A 135 2.09 31.73 -13.65
N PRO A 136 3.31 31.25 -13.36
CA PRO A 136 4.50 32.11 -13.31
C PRO A 136 4.79 32.88 -14.60
N ASP A 137 4.34 32.37 -15.76
CA ASP A 137 4.38 33.06 -17.06
C ASP A 137 3.27 34.11 -17.25
N ARG A 138 2.57 34.47 -16.17
CA ARG A 138 1.47 35.45 -16.10
C ARG A 138 0.26 35.13 -16.99
N LYS A 139 0.04 33.85 -17.29
CA LYS A 139 -1.17 33.41 -17.97
C LYS A 139 -2.23 33.04 -16.95
N GLU A 140 -3.44 33.49 -17.19
CA GLU A 140 -4.59 33.03 -16.43
C GLU A 140 -5.12 31.72 -17.02
N ARG A 141 -5.41 30.75 -16.16
CA ARG A 141 -6.02 29.47 -16.51
C ARG A 141 -7.17 29.18 -15.56
N ILE A 142 -8.21 28.53 -16.05
CA ILE A 142 -9.29 28.00 -15.21
C ILE A 142 -8.99 26.53 -14.97
N VAL A 143 -8.99 26.14 -13.70
CA VAL A 143 -8.83 24.76 -13.27
C VAL A 143 -10.07 24.30 -12.53
N GLU A 144 -10.35 23.01 -12.64
CA GLU A 144 -11.37 22.35 -11.83
C GLU A 144 -10.67 21.33 -10.95
N ALA A 145 -10.84 21.48 -9.64
CA ALA A 145 -10.30 20.57 -8.64
C ALA A 145 -11.44 19.80 -7.98
N ARG A 146 -11.23 18.50 -7.83
CA ARG A 146 -12.14 17.61 -7.13
C ARG A 146 -11.34 16.80 -6.11
N GLY A 147 -11.95 16.51 -4.96
CA GLY A 147 -11.27 15.81 -3.89
C GLY A 147 -12.23 15.30 -2.83
N ASP A 148 -11.75 14.34 -2.05
CA ASP A 148 -12.48 13.79 -0.92
C ASP A 148 -11.49 13.46 0.20
N VAL A 149 -11.97 13.42 1.44
CA VAL A 149 -11.15 13.12 2.61
C VAL A 149 -11.09 11.61 2.82
N VAL A 150 -9.90 11.04 2.58
CA VAL A 150 -9.64 9.64 2.86
C VAL A 150 -9.15 9.49 4.30
N GLY A 151 -10.08 9.18 5.21
CA GLY A 151 -9.77 8.79 6.58
C GLY A 151 -9.71 7.27 6.75
N LYS A 152 -9.07 6.79 7.83
CA LYS A 152 -9.07 5.35 8.23
C LYS A 152 -10.47 4.72 8.43
N ARG A 153 -11.56 5.49 8.30
CA ARG A 153 -12.94 5.07 8.50
C ARG A 153 -13.76 4.91 7.21
N SER A 154 -13.29 5.37 6.04
CA SER A 154 -14.11 5.39 4.82
C SER A 154 -13.96 4.16 3.91
N LEU A 155 -13.04 3.23 4.17
CA LEU A 155 -12.94 1.98 3.42
C LEU A 155 -14.06 0.96 3.76
N ALA A 156 -14.98 1.29 4.67
CA ALA A 156 -16.10 0.41 5.03
C ALA A 156 -17.33 0.54 4.10
N SER A 157 -17.40 1.54 3.21
CA SER A 157 -18.54 1.73 2.30
C SER A 157 -18.30 1.26 0.85
N ALA A 158 -17.13 0.71 0.54
CA ALA A 158 -16.82 0.13 -0.78
C ALA A 158 -16.96 -1.41 -0.77
N SER A 159 -18.06 -1.92 -0.22
CA SER A 159 -18.49 -3.30 -0.42
C SER A 159 -19.97 -3.30 -0.78
N ILE A 160 -20.23 -3.20 -2.08
CA ILE A 160 -21.46 -3.63 -2.73
C ILE A 160 -21.06 -4.68 -3.75
#